data_AF-A0AAW0C6M6-F1
#
_entry.id   AF-A0AAW0C6M6-F1
#
_cell.length_a   1.000
_cell.length_b   1.000
_cell.length_c   1.000
_cell.angle_alpha   90.00
_cell.angle_beta   90.00
_cell.angle_gamma   90.00
#
_symmetry.space_group_name_H-M   'P 1'
#
loop_
_entity.id
_entity.type
_entity.pdbx_description
1 polymer ?
#
loop_
_entity_poly.entity_id
_entity_poly.type
_entity_poly.pdbx_seq_one_letter_code
_entity_poly.pdbx_strand_id
1 'polypeptide(L)'
;LQVWDGWPNGRFQLLFTTQQVADTTKLAVNWSCEARSPGQRGSASSISWERGKELRRRCIGALVCTSRCCSFKITAAPAVRGFDLERQLRKKCLCGEDLGLVSSRIELTTFFFRDGACFSHSGDHTHSKYTHSLVFQSREPFNFTEYIEKRPISLSV
;
A
#
# COMPACT_ATOMS: atom_id res chain seq x y z
N LEU A 1 -10.01 12.09 15.23
CA LEU A 1 -9.72 11.62 13.86
C LEU A 1 -8.76 10.46 13.97
N GLN A 2 -9.07 9.33 13.35
CA GLN A 2 -8.13 8.21 13.29
C GLN A 2 -6.84 8.73 12.65
N VAL A 3 -5.72 8.61 13.36
CA VAL A 3 -4.41 9.01 12.83
C VAL A 3 -4.14 8.16 11.60
N TRP A 4 -3.87 8.80 10.46
CA TRP A 4 -3.57 8.10 9.22
C TRP A 4 -2.22 7.39 9.32
N ASP A 5 -2.22 6.08 9.51
CA ASP A 5 -1.01 5.25 9.64
C ASP A 5 -0.49 4.75 8.28
N GLY A 6 -1.21 5.04 7.19
CA GLY A 6 -0.90 4.60 5.83
C GLY A 6 -1.23 3.13 5.54
N TRP A 7 -1.91 2.42 6.44
CA TRP A 7 -2.34 1.03 6.28
C TRP A 7 -3.87 0.91 6.37
N PRO A 8 -4.62 1.51 5.43
CA PRO A 8 -6.07 1.41 5.43
C PRO A 8 -6.49 -0.06 5.36
N ASN A 9 -7.45 -0.46 6.19
CA ASN A 9 -8.05 -1.78 6.18
C ASN A 9 -9.53 -1.69 6.59
N GLY A 10 -10.35 -2.59 6.08
CA GLY A 10 -11.80 -2.57 6.27
C GLY A 10 -12.52 -1.64 5.29
N ARG A 11 -13.83 -1.76 5.20
CA ARG A 11 -14.62 -0.91 4.29
C ARG A 11 -14.92 0.43 4.94
N PHE A 12 -14.45 1.53 4.34
CA PHE A 12 -14.75 2.87 4.83
C PHE A 12 -14.59 3.95 3.76
N GLN A 13 -15.14 5.12 4.04
CA GLN A 13 -14.92 6.35 3.28
C GLN A 13 -14.67 7.51 4.25
N LEU A 14 -13.67 8.34 3.95
CA LEU A 14 -13.29 9.48 4.79
C LEU A 14 -13.06 10.72 3.92
N LEU A 15 -13.54 11.87 4.41
CA LEU A 15 -13.31 13.17 3.80
C LEU A 15 -12.19 13.89 4.55
N PHE A 16 -11.23 14.42 3.80
CA PHE A 16 -10.08 15.14 4.31
C PHE A 16 -10.06 16.56 3.77
N THR A 17 -9.73 17.53 4.61
CA THR A 17 -9.43 18.91 4.18
C THR A 17 -8.06 18.96 3.50
N THR A 18 -7.80 20.03 2.75
CA THR A 18 -6.47 20.28 2.15
C THR A 18 -5.33 20.19 3.16
N GLN A 19 -5.52 20.71 4.38
CA GLN A 19 -4.51 20.62 5.44
C GLN A 19 -4.27 19.17 5.87
N GLN A 20 -5.33 18.40 6.12
CA GLN A 20 -5.20 16.99 6.51
C GLN A 20 -4.57 16.14 5.39
N VAL A 21 -4.84 16.46 4.12
CA VAL A 21 -4.15 15.82 3.00
C VAL A 21 -2.64 16.12 3.05
N ALA A 22 -2.23 17.35 3.37
CA ALA A 22 -0.82 17.69 3.53
C ALA A 22 -0.18 16.94 4.71
N ASP A 23 -0.83 16.95 5.87
CA ASP A 23 -0.34 16.32 7.11
C ASP A 23 -0.15 14.80 6.96
N THR A 24 -0.92 14.17 6.09
CA THR A 24 -0.87 12.72 5.83
C THR A 24 0.06 12.32 4.68
N THR A 25 0.97 13.22 4.26
CA THR A 25 1.82 13.01 3.07
C THR A 25 0.98 12.68 1.82
N LYS A 26 -0.09 13.45 1.60
CA LYS A 26 -1.05 13.26 0.49
C LYS A 26 -1.75 11.91 0.50
N LEU A 27 -2.16 11.44 1.69
CA LEU A 27 -2.82 10.14 1.88
C LEU A 27 -1.99 8.99 1.28
N ALA A 28 -0.68 9.00 1.55
CA ALA A 28 0.20 7.94 1.10
C ALA A 28 -0.24 6.60 1.71
N VAL A 29 -0.28 5.56 0.87
CA VAL A 29 -0.64 4.19 1.26
C VAL A 29 0.59 3.31 1.18
N ASN A 30 0.81 2.50 2.21
CA ASN A 30 1.97 1.61 2.32
C ASN A 30 1.74 0.24 1.65
N TRP A 31 0.49 -0.11 1.33
CA TRP A 31 0.19 -1.27 0.49
C TRP A 31 0.81 -1.12 -0.91
N SER A 32 1.38 -2.21 -1.42
CA SER A 32 1.83 -2.31 -2.81
C SER A 32 0.62 -2.31 -3.70
N CYS A 33 0.42 -1.21 -4.42
CA CYS A 33 -0.69 -1.05 -5.31
C CYS A 33 -0.25 -0.78 -6.73
N GLU A 34 -0.96 -1.37 -7.68
CA GLU A 34 -0.90 -0.95 -9.07
C GLU A 34 -1.87 0.22 -9.30
N ALA A 35 -1.46 1.17 -10.13
CA ALA A 35 -2.36 2.20 -10.61
C ALA A 35 -3.40 1.56 -11.54
N ARG A 36 -4.66 1.94 -11.37
CA ARG A 36 -5.72 1.62 -12.33
C ARG A 36 -6.01 2.86 -13.17
N SER A 37 -6.46 2.63 -14.40
CA SER A 37 -6.98 3.72 -15.23
C SER A 37 -8.05 4.48 -14.45
N PRO A 38 -7.99 5.82 -14.39
CA PRO A 38 -9.05 6.60 -13.76
C PRO A 38 -10.37 6.30 -14.47
N GLY A 39 -11.43 6.04 -13.71
CA GLY A 39 -12.75 5.73 -14.27
C GLY A 39 -13.42 6.99 -14.81
N GLN A 40 -13.42 8.06 -14.03
CA GLN A 40 -13.96 9.37 -14.42
C GLN A 40 -12.87 10.41 -14.63
N ARG A 41 -13.00 11.20 -15.72
CA ARG A 41 -12.23 12.45 -15.91
C ARG A 41 -12.84 13.56 -15.05
N GLY A 42 -12.56 13.53 -13.75
CA GLY A 42 -12.90 14.64 -12.85
C GLY A 42 -11.80 15.71 -12.76
N SER A 43 -12.10 16.80 -12.07
CA SER A 43 -11.16 17.93 -11.90
C SER A 43 -10.80 18.15 -10.44
N ALA A 44 -9.52 18.41 -10.17
CA ALA A 44 -9.06 18.81 -8.85
C ALA A 44 -9.59 20.19 -8.42
N SER A 45 -10.13 21.00 -9.35
CA SER A 45 -10.79 22.27 -9.04
C SER A 45 -12.29 22.16 -8.73
N SER A 46 -12.85 20.95 -8.76
CA SER A 46 -14.27 20.73 -8.45
C SER A 46 -14.60 21.11 -7.01
N ILE A 47 -15.78 21.68 -6.78
CA ILE A 47 -16.30 21.98 -5.44
C ILE A 47 -16.67 20.69 -4.70
N SER A 48 -17.17 19.69 -5.41
CA SER A 48 -17.60 18.41 -4.84
C SER A 48 -16.62 17.29 -5.20
N TRP A 49 -16.44 16.35 -4.27
CA TRP A 49 -15.50 15.24 -4.45
C TRP A 49 -15.97 14.24 -5.51
N GLU A 50 -17.28 14.11 -5.74
CA GLU A 50 -17.87 13.23 -6.77
C GLU A 50 -17.46 13.63 -8.18
N ARG A 51 -17.12 14.91 -8.39
CA ARG A 51 -16.58 15.45 -9.64
C ARG A 51 -15.06 15.72 -9.57
N GLY A 52 -14.44 15.31 -8.46
CA GLY A 52 -13.02 15.46 -8.19
C GLY A 52 -12.15 14.61 -9.12
N LYS A 53 -10.87 14.97 -9.23
CA LYS A 53 -9.87 14.18 -9.95
C LYS A 53 -9.68 12.83 -9.24
N GLU A 54 -9.99 11.77 -9.95
CA GLU A 54 -9.95 10.42 -9.41
C GLU A 54 -8.56 9.77 -9.56
N LEU A 55 -8.12 9.10 -8.49
CA LEU A 55 -6.96 8.22 -8.46
C LEU A 55 -7.39 6.86 -7.93
N ARG A 56 -7.37 5.85 -8.80
CA ARG A 56 -7.67 4.46 -8.44
C ARG A 56 -6.40 3.64 -8.32
N ARG A 57 -6.33 2.86 -7.26
CA ARG A 57 -5.25 1.93 -6.95
C ARG A 57 -5.86 0.59 -6.55
N ARG A 58 -5.20 -0.50 -6.92
CA ARG A 58 -5.58 -1.84 -6.47
C ARG A 58 -4.40 -2.47 -5.76
N CYS A 59 -4.62 -2.98 -4.54
CA CYS A 59 -3.61 -3.75 -3.84
C CYS A 59 -3.28 -5.03 -4.61
N ILE A 60 -2.00 -5.33 -4.75
CA ILE A 60 -1.52 -6.50 -5.49
C ILE A 60 -1.51 -7.73 -4.57
N GLY A 61 -1.33 -7.53 -3.26
CA GLY A 61 -1.22 -8.60 -2.28
C GLY A 61 0.07 -8.54 -1.49
N ALA A 62 0.50 -9.71 -1.00
CA ALA A 62 1.77 -9.87 -0.29
C ALA A 62 2.55 -11.08 -0.81
N LEU A 63 3.87 -10.99 -0.77
CA LEU A 63 4.74 -12.15 -0.92
C LEU A 63 4.89 -12.85 0.44
N VAL A 64 4.59 -14.14 0.48
CA VAL A 64 4.67 -14.94 1.71
C VAL A 64 5.45 -16.22 1.45
N CYS A 65 6.05 -16.79 2.48
CA CYS A 65 6.63 -18.13 2.38
C CYS A 65 5.55 -19.17 2.09
N THR A 66 5.81 -20.09 1.17
CA THR A 66 4.90 -21.19 0.83
C THR A 66 4.83 -22.27 1.91
N SER A 67 5.86 -22.37 2.76
CA SER A 67 5.90 -23.33 3.85
C SER A 67 5.02 -22.93 5.03
N ARG A 68 4.08 -23.80 5.38
CA ARG A 68 3.18 -23.63 6.53
C ARG A 68 3.90 -23.69 7.88
N CYS A 69 5.09 -24.30 7.92
CA CYS A 69 5.89 -24.48 9.12
C CYS A 69 7.04 -23.47 9.24
N CYS A 70 7.05 -22.43 8.39
CA CYS A 70 8.10 -21.41 8.42
C CYS A 70 8.00 -20.57 9.71
N SER A 71 9.02 -20.64 10.57
CA SER A 71 9.11 -19.84 11.79
C SER A 71 9.31 -18.35 11.53
N PHE A 72 9.89 -17.97 10.39
CA PHE A 72 10.19 -16.58 10.04
C PHE A 72 8.95 -15.76 9.63
N LYS A 73 7.87 -16.42 9.18
CA LYS A 73 6.59 -15.79 8.79
C LYS A 73 6.74 -14.51 7.95
N ILE A 74 7.66 -14.54 6.97
CA ILE A 74 7.97 -13.38 6.14
C ILE A 74 6.72 -12.97 5.34
N THR A 75 6.40 -11.68 5.41
CA THR A 75 5.42 -11.02 4.54
C THR A 75 6.11 -9.83 3.89
N ALA A 76 6.30 -9.87 2.58
CA ALA A 76 7.03 -8.84 1.86
C ALA A 76 6.17 -8.10 0.84
N ALA A 77 6.53 -6.84 0.62
CA ALA A 77 5.89 -5.99 -0.39
C ALA A 77 6.17 -6.55 -1.81
N PRO A 78 5.14 -6.93 -2.59
CA PRO A 78 5.34 -7.29 -3.98
C PRO A 78 5.70 -6.04 -4.78
N ALA A 79 6.57 -6.22 -5.76
CA ALA A 79 6.86 -5.23 -6.77
C ALA A 79 5.64 -5.09 -7.70
N VAL A 80 5.39 -3.86 -8.14
CA VAL A 80 4.24 -3.55 -9.00
C VAL A 80 4.49 -3.97 -10.46
N ARG A 81 5.74 -3.94 -10.92
CA ARG A 81 6.11 -4.33 -12.28
C ARG A 81 6.29 -5.84 -12.37
N GLY A 82 5.74 -6.46 -13.41
CA GLY A 82 5.77 -7.92 -13.60
C GLY A 82 7.18 -8.52 -13.56
N PHE A 83 8.14 -7.92 -14.28
CA PHE A 83 9.53 -8.39 -14.29
C PHE A 83 10.18 -8.39 -12.90
N ASP A 84 9.96 -7.34 -12.11
CA ASP A 84 10.49 -7.26 -10.75
C ASP A 84 9.80 -8.25 -9.82
N LEU A 85 8.49 -8.42 -9.95
CA LEU A 85 7.71 -9.37 -9.17
C LEU A 85 8.18 -10.81 -9.43
N GLU A 86 8.34 -11.20 -10.69
CA GLU A 86 8.90 -12.50 -11.05
C GLU A 86 10.28 -12.72 -10.45
N ARG A 87 11.11 -11.68 -10.44
CA ARG A 87 12.43 -11.73 -9.81
C ARG A 87 12.31 -11.94 -8.31
N GLN A 88 11.31 -11.34 -7.62
CA GLN A 88 11.08 -11.56 -6.19
C GLN A 88 10.59 -12.99 -5.92
N LEU A 89 9.72 -13.52 -6.77
CA LEU A 89 9.20 -14.89 -6.66
C LEU A 89 10.29 -15.96 -6.83
N ARG A 90 11.38 -15.63 -7.54
CA ARG A 90 12.57 -16.51 -7.64
C ARG A 90 13.46 -16.49 -6.39
N LYS A 91 13.19 -15.61 -5.42
CA LYS A 91 13.93 -15.59 -4.15
C LYS A 91 13.36 -16.64 -3.20
N LYS A 92 14.24 -17.19 -2.38
CA LYS A 92 13.87 -18.08 -1.29
C LYS A 92 13.56 -17.29 -0.03
N CYS A 93 12.64 -17.81 0.77
CA CYS A 93 12.47 -17.46 2.16
C CYS A 93 13.75 -17.76 2.95
N LEU A 94 13.90 -17.16 4.14
CA LEU A 94 15.00 -17.46 5.06
C LEU A 94 15.05 -18.93 5.51
N CYS A 95 13.93 -19.66 5.45
CA CYS A 95 13.92 -21.11 5.70
C CYS A 95 14.30 -21.97 4.48
N GLY A 96 14.68 -21.36 3.35
CA GLY A 96 15.07 -22.06 2.12
C GLY A 96 13.92 -22.36 1.15
N GLU A 97 12.67 -22.21 1.59
CA GLU A 97 11.46 -22.49 0.80
C GLU A 97 11.09 -21.34 -0.14
N ASP A 98 10.20 -21.60 -1.09
CA ASP A 98 9.76 -20.60 -2.06
C ASP A 98 8.89 -19.49 -1.46
N LEU A 99 8.81 -18.38 -2.20
CA LEU A 99 7.86 -17.31 -1.97
C LEU A 99 6.70 -17.40 -2.95
N GLY A 100 5.48 -17.24 -2.44
CA GLY A 100 4.26 -17.16 -3.23
C GLY A 100 3.59 -15.80 -3.08
N LEU A 101 2.85 -15.38 -4.12
CA LEU A 101 1.99 -14.20 -4.06
C LEU A 101 0.61 -14.58 -3.51
N VAL A 102 0.26 -14.05 -2.35
CA VAL A 102 -1.13 -14.02 -1.89
C VAL A 102 -1.78 -12.77 -2.45
N SER A 103 -2.57 -12.94 -3.51
CA SER A 103 -3.19 -11.81 -4.20
C SER A 103 -4.25 -11.13 -3.35
N SER A 104 -4.24 -9.79 -3.35
CA SER A 104 -5.36 -8.97 -2.89
C SER A 104 -6.08 -8.37 -4.09
N ARG A 105 -7.35 -7.99 -3.91
CA ARG A 105 -8.12 -7.24 -4.92
C ARG A 105 -8.78 -6.00 -4.34
N ILE A 106 -8.32 -5.57 -3.17
CA ILE A 106 -8.86 -4.39 -2.50
C ILE A 106 -8.56 -3.14 -3.31
N GLU A 107 -9.60 -2.35 -3.55
CA GLU A 107 -9.55 -1.11 -4.28
C GLU A 107 -9.47 0.07 -3.31
N LEU A 108 -8.59 0.99 -3.63
CA LEU A 108 -8.39 2.24 -2.93
C LEU A 108 -8.60 3.35 -3.93
N THR A 109 -9.58 4.21 -3.65
CA THR A 109 -9.92 5.32 -4.52
C THR A 109 -9.76 6.62 -3.77
N THR A 110 -9.09 7.60 -4.38
CA THR A 110 -8.98 8.94 -3.85
C THR A 110 -9.52 9.93 -4.87
N PHE A 111 -10.48 10.74 -4.48
CA PHE A 111 -11.00 11.86 -5.26
C PHE A 111 -10.41 13.15 -4.71
N PHE A 112 -9.50 13.77 -5.46
CA PHE A 112 -8.96 15.09 -5.11
C PHE A 112 -9.86 16.18 -5.67
N PHE A 113 -10.23 17.15 -4.85
CA PHE A 113 -11.11 18.26 -5.23
C PHE A 113 -10.61 19.55 -4.57
N ARG A 114 -11.28 20.68 -4.83
CA ARG A 114 -10.77 22.02 -4.47
C ARG A 114 -10.39 22.14 -2.99
N ASP A 115 -11.23 21.58 -2.13
CA ASP A 115 -11.14 21.79 -0.68
C ASP A 115 -10.51 20.59 0.06
N GLY A 116 -10.02 19.57 -0.67
CA GLY A 116 -9.30 18.45 -0.08
C GLY A 116 -9.41 17.15 -0.88
N ALA A 117 -9.67 16.04 -0.17
CA ALA A 117 -9.80 14.72 -0.79
C ALA A 117 -10.84 13.83 -0.11
N CYS A 118 -11.56 13.03 -0.89
CA CYS A 118 -12.36 11.91 -0.39
C CYS A 118 -11.60 10.60 -0.65
N PHE A 119 -11.31 9.85 0.40
CA PHE A 119 -10.66 8.55 0.34
C PHE A 119 -11.68 7.44 0.58
N SER A 120 -11.65 6.39 -0.24
CA SER A 120 -12.51 5.22 -0.12
C SER A 120 -11.68 3.94 -0.17
N HIS A 121 -12.00 3.01 0.73
CA HIS A 121 -11.40 1.68 0.84
C HIS A 121 -12.47 0.59 0.73
N SER A 122 -12.28 -0.38 -0.17
CA SER A 122 -13.37 -1.28 -0.56
C SER A 122 -13.61 -2.48 0.36
N GLY A 123 -12.72 -2.78 1.32
CA GLY A 123 -12.86 -3.96 2.19
C GLY A 123 -11.59 -4.34 2.96
N ASP A 124 -11.47 -5.60 3.34
CA ASP A 124 -10.38 -6.11 4.17
C ASP A 124 -9.29 -6.81 3.35
N HIS A 125 -8.04 -6.51 3.66
CA HIS A 125 -6.90 -7.23 3.11
C HIS A 125 -6.86 -8.66 3.65
N THR A 126 -6.64 -9.61 2.76
CA THR A 126 -6.50 -11.05 3.08
C THR A 126 -5.07 -11.44 3.46
N HIS A 127 -4.18 -10.46 3.64
CA HIS A 127 -2.79 -10.63 4.00
C HIS A 127 -2.38 -9.62 5.07
N SER A 128 -1.35 -9.98 5.84
CA SER A 128 -0.78 -9.11 6.86
C SER A 128 -0.08 -7.89 6.25
N LYS A 129 0.16 -6.88 7.10
CA LYS A 129 1.08 -5.77 6.79
C LYS A 129 2.47 -6.33 6.47
N TYR A 130 3.23 -5.62 5.63
CA TYR A 130 4.57 -6.06 5.25
C TYR A 130 5.53 -5.94 6.41
N THR A 131 6.34 -6.96 6.62
CA THR A 131 7.43 -6.99 7.60
C THR A 131 8.79 -6.81 6.94
N HIS A 132 8.90 -7.06 5.63
CA HIS A 132 10.15 -7.02 4.89
C HIS A 132 9.97 -6.36 3.52
N SER A 133 11.04 -5.78 3.00
CA SER A 133 11.12 -5.37 1.60
C SER A 133 12.17 -6.24 0.90
N LEU A 134 11.75 -6.95 -0.15
CA LEU A 134 12.67 -7.70 -1.01
C LEU A 134 13.17 -6.73 -2.08
N VAL A 135 14.04 -5.80 -1.65
CA VAL A 135 14.64 -4.79 -2.53
C VAL A 135 15.66 -5.45 -3.44
N PHE A 136 15.56 -5.18 -4.73
CA PHE A 136 16.68 -5.39 -5.65
C PHE A 136 17.55 -4.15 -5.61
N GLN A 137 18.68 -4.22 -4.92
CA GLN A 137 19.64 -3.14 -4.93
C GLN A 137 20.15 -2.92 -6.35
N SER A 138 19.75 -1.82 -6.99
CA SER A 138 20.60 -1.17 -7.99
C SER A 138 21.60 -0.31 -7.23
N ARG A 139 22.79 -0.87 -6.94
CA ARG A 139 24.04 -0.24 -6.44
C ARG A 139 24.02 0.81 -5.32
N GLU A 140 22.88 1.27 -4.81
CA GLU A 140 22.80 2.09 -3.59
C GLU A 140 22.07 1.32 -2.48
N PRO A 141 22.60 1.37 -1.24
CA PRO A 141 21.99 0.69 -0.10
C PRO A 141 20.71 1.41 0.31
N PHE A 142 19.56 0.78 0.06
CA PHE A 142 18.29 1.14 0.68
C PHE A 142 18.39 0.94 2.19
N ASN A 143 18.33 2.02 2.97
CA ASN A 143 18.42 1.97 4.43
C ASN A 143 17.04 1.72 5.05
N PHE A 144 16.83 0.50 5.51
CA PHE A 144 15.58 0.05 6.15
C PHE A 144 15.28 0.80 7.45
N THR A 145 16.32 1.15 8.21
CA THR A 145 16.21 1.90 9.46
C THR A 145 15.59 3.27 9.21
N GLU A 146 15.98 3.95 8.13
CA GLU A 146 15.42 5.25 7.76
C GLU A 146 13.94 5.17 7.28
N TYR A 147 13.52 4.02 6.73
CA TYR A 147 12.13 3.78 6.28
C TYR A 147 11.17 3.53 7.45
N ILE A 148 11.62 2.82 8.50
CA ILE A 148 10.83 2.56 9.71
C ILE A 148 10.94 3.72 10.73
N GLU A 149 12.11 4.31 10.92
CA GLU A 149 12.31 5.39 11.91
C GLU A 149 11.59 6.70 11.53
N LYS A 150 11.41 6.98 10.23
CA LYS A 150 10.61 8.15 9.80
C LYS A 150 9.11 7.97 9.98
N ARG A 151 8.62 6.77 10.36
CA ARG A 151 7.20 6.46 10.59
C ARG A 151 7.06 5.39 11.67
N PRO A 152 7.24 5.72 12.96
CA PRO A 152 7.16 4.73 14.03
C PRO A 152 5.77 4.10 14.06
N ILE A 153 5.72 2.79 13.82
CA ILE A 153 4.58 1.96 14.22
C ILE A 153 4.75 1.72 15.72
N SER A 154 3.95 2.40 16.54
CA SER A 154 3.82 2.02 17.94
C SER A 154 3.15 0.65 18.01
N LEU A 155 3.96 -0.39 18.20
CA LEU A 155 3.49 -1.69 18.65
C LEU A 155 3.20 -1.56 20.15
N SER A 156 1.95 -1.31 20.49
CA SER A 156 1.44 -1.60 21.84
C SER A 156 1.29 -3.11 21.97
N VAL A 157 2.10 -3.68 22.85
CA VAL A 157 1.98 -5.04 23.41
C VAL A 157 0.65 -5.17 24.15
#